data_AF-B7U589-F1
#
_entry.id   AF-B7U589-F1
#
_cell.length_a   1.000
_cell.length_b   1.000
_cell.length_c   1.000
_cell.angle_alpha   90.00
_cell.angle_beta   90.00
_cell.angle_gamma   90.00
#
_symmetry.space_group_name_H-M   'P 1'
#
loop_
_entity.id
_entity.type
_entity.pdbx_description
1 polymer ?
#
loop_
_entity_poly.entity_id
_entity_poly.type
_entity_poly.pdbx_seq_one_letter_code
_entity_poly.pdbx_strand_id
1 'polypeptide(L)'
;MSYPIPKEVKTDIKVKGPLYLRDVGILIGVTVLSQIFKGSVHSSFIIPYYIFIYGVTFFLMIPSINNPKKRNFHSIFFALKRSRNTYHPISRSSLDNVDEFYGQIAETEKASQEVQKNAV
;
A
#
# COMPACT_ATOMS: atom_id res chain seq x y z
N MET A 1 -26.38 25.12 8.36
CA MET A 1 -25.03 25.41 7.85
C MET A 1 -24.07 24.37 8.40
N SER A 2 -23.53 23.51 7.55
CA SER A 2 -22.52 22.53 7.96
C SER A 2 -21.15 23.18 7.86
N TYR A 3 -20.45 23.31 8.98
CA TYR A 3 -19.06 23.75 9.00
C TYR A 3 -18.15 22.56 8.64
N PRO A 4 -17.35 22.62 7.56
CA PRO A 4 -16.32 21.61 7.36
C PRO A 4 -15.27 21.80 8.45
N ILE A 5 -15.28 20.90 9.44
CA ILE A 5 -14.21 20.81 10.44
C ILE A 5 -12.90 20.68 9.67
N PRO A 6 -11.94 21.60 9.84
CA PRO A 6 -10.64 21.45 9.21
C PRO A 6 -9.99 20.20 9.81
N LYS A 7 -9.99 19.11 9.05
CA LYS A 7 -9.21 17.92 9.40
C LYS A 7 -7.76 18.35 9.40
N GLU A 8 -7.17 18.41 10.58
CA GLU A 8 -5.77 18.78 10.76
C GLU A 8 -4.89 18.02 9.77
N VAL A 9 -4.29 18.75 8.84
CA VAL A 9 -3.30 18.20 7.93
C VAL A 9 -2.04 18.06 8.76
N LYS A 10 -1.78 16.86 9.28
CA LYS A 10 -0.47 16.50 9.82
C LYS A 10 0.52 16.49 8.65
N THR A 11 0.98 17.68 8.29
CA THR A 11 1.95 17.86 7.22
C THR A 11 3.30 17.44 7.78
N ASP A 12 3.79 16.27 7.38
CA ASP A 12 5.13 15.83 7.74
C ASP A 12 6.16 16.87 7.25
N ILE A 13 7.13 17.20 8.10
CA ILE A 13 8.19 18.18 7.78
C ILE A 13 9.02 17.64 6.63
N LYS A 14 8.89 18.30 5.47
CA LYS A 14 9.70 18.02 4.27
C LYS A 14 11.02 18.75 4.38
N VAL A 15 12.11 18.05 4.11
CA VAL A 15 13.47 18.64 4.16
C VAL A 15 13.86 19.11 2.76
N LYS A 16 13.76 18.22 1.75
CA LYS A 16 14.05 18.53 0.34
C LYS A 16 13.48 17.44 -0.58
N GLY A 17 12.69 17.81 -1.60
CA GLY A 17 12.15 16.86 -2.59
C GLY A 17 11.27 15.77 -1.94
N PRO A 18 11.50 14.47 -2.23
CA PRO A 18 10.74 13.38 -1.62
C PRO A 18 11.20 13.02 -0.20
N LEU A 19 12.23 13.68 0.34
CA LEU A 19 12.81 13.38 1.65
C LEU A 19 12.10 14.13 2.77
N TYR A 20 11.61 13.36 3.73
CA TYR A 20 11.00 13.82 4.97
C TYR A 20 12.01 13.81 6.11
N LEU A 21 11.76 14.57 7.18
CA LEU A 21 12.66 14.60 8.35
C LEU A 21 12.90 13.21 8.96
N ARG A 22 11.88 12.35 8.90
CA ARG A 22 11.98 10.94 9.32
C ARG A 22 13.02 10.16 8.51
N ASP A 23 13.21 10.49 7.24
CA ASP A 23 14.20 9.83 6.37
C ASP A 23 15.63 10.15 6.77
N VAL A 24 15.87 11.39 7.19
CA VAL A 24 17.15 11.79 7.74
C VAL A 24 17.46 10.99 9.01
N GLY A 25 16.48 10.84 9.90
CA GLY A 25 16.62 10.02 11.10
C GLY A 25 16.92 8.55 10.79
N ILE A 26 16.23 7.95 9.82
CA ILE A 26 16.48 6.57 9.38
C ILE A 26 17.89 6.45 8.76
N LEU A 27 18.31 7.40 7.94
CA LEU A 27 19.63 7.37 7.30
C LEU A 27 20.77 7.46 8.32
N ILE A 28 20.61 8.31 9.34
CA ILE A 28 21.56 8.40 10.45
C ILE A 28 21.58 7.08 11.23
N GLY A 29 20.41 6.54 11.58
CA GLY A 29 20.30 5.27 12.31
C GLY A 29 20.94 4.10 11.55
N VAL A 30 20.70 4.00 10.24
CA VAL A 30 21.33 2.99 9.37
C VAL A 30 22.84 3.18 9.29
N THR A 31 23.32 4.41 9.18
CA THR A 31 24.77 4.70 9.16
C THR A 31 25.45 4.21 10.44
N VAL A 32 24.86 4.51 11.60
CA VAL A 32 25.38 4.07 12.92
C VAL A 32 25.36 2.54 13.01
N LEU A 33 24.23 1.91 12.69
CA LEU A 33 24.12 0.45 12.68
C LEU A 33 25.14 -0.17 11.71
N SER A 34 25.33 0.44 10.55
CA SER A 34 26.25 -0.07 9.54
C SER A 34 27.70 -0.10 10.04
N GLN A 35 28.12 0.91 10.82
CA GLN A 35 29.45 0.91 11.44
C GLN A 35 29.60 -0.18 12.51
N ILE A 36 28.56 -0.42 13.32
CA ILE A 36 28.57 -1.48 14.34
C ILE A 36 28.74 -2.85 13.68
N PHE A 37 27.98 -3.14 12.62
CA PHE A 37 28.02 -4.42 11.91
C PHE A 37 29.21 -4.57 10.95
N LYS A 38 29.91 -3.48 10.61
CA LYS A 38 31.09 -3.51 9.73
C LYS A 38 32.15 -4.49 10.24
N GLY A 39 32.35 -4.60 11.55
CA GLY A 39 33.33 -5.50 12.15
C GLY A 39 33.10 -6.98 11.86
N SER A 40 31.85 -7.37 11.55
CA SER A 40 31.49 -8.75 11.20
C SER A 40 31.66 -9.06 9.71
N VAL A 41 31.99 -8.05 8.89
CA VAL A 41 32.15 -8.19 7.44
C VAL A 41 33.63 -8.27 7.10
N HIS A 42 34.03 -9.32 6.38
CA HIS A 42 35.40 -9.48 5.90
C HIS A 42 35.81 -8.31 5.00
N SER A 43 37.07 -7.87 5.10
CA SER A 43 37.57 -6.64 4.47
C SER A 43 37.27 -6.53 2.97
N SER A 44 37.34 -7.66 2.24
CA SER A 44 37.04 -7.73 0.80
C SER A 44 35.58 -7.42 0.46
N PHE A 45 34.65 -7.58 1.39
CA PHE A 45 33.22 -7.39 1.18
C PHE A 45 32.67 -6.08 1.79
N ILE A 46 33.54 -5.19 2.29
CA ILE A 46 33.12 -3.92 2.88
C ILE A 46 32.38 -3.04 1.86
N ILE A 47 32.90 -2.93 0.64
CA ILE A 47 32.28 -2.14 -0.43
C ILE A 47 30.89 -2.68 -0.80
N PRO A 48 30.72 -3.97 -1.16
CA PRO A 48 29.41 -4.51 -1.50
C PRO A 48 28.43 -4.47 -0.31
N TYR A 49 28.93 -4.61 0.92
CA TYR A 49 28.12 -4.44 2.13
C TYR A 49 27.47 -3.06 2.22
N TYR A 50 28.24 -1.98 2.02
CA TYR A 50 27.68 -0.64 2.05
C TYR A 50 26.70 -0.39 0.90
N ILE A 51 27.03 -0.84 -0.31
CA ILE A 51 26.13 -0.72 -1.47
C ILE A 51 24.80 -1.39 -1.17
N PHE A 52 24.83 -2.60 -0.59
CA PHE A 52 23.62 -3.32 -0.22
C PHE A 52 22.83 -2.60 0.88
N ILE A 53 23.48 -2.22 1.99
CA ILE A 53 22.82 -1.53 3.11
C ILE A 53 22.14 -0.25 2.66
N TYR A 54 22.86 0.63 1.96
CA TYR A 54 22.30 1.90 1.50
C TYR A 54 21.27 1.68 0.39
N GLY A 55 21.51 0.76 -0.55
CA GLY A 55 20.56 0.43 -1.62
C GLY A 55 19.21 -0.05 -1.07
N VAL A 56 19.23 -0.98 -0.12
CA VAL A 56 18.02 -1.47 0.56
C VAL A 56 17.33 -0.35 1.33
N THR A 57 18.10 0.50 2.02
CA THR A 57 17.56 1.63 2.78
C THR A 57 16.86 2.63 1.86
N PHE A 58 17.48 3.00 0.73
CA PHE A 58 16.86 3.86 -0.28
C PHE A 58 15.59 3.22 -0.85
N PHE A 59 15.65 1.93 -1.20
CA PHE A 59 14.48 1.20 -1.69
C PHE A 59 13.32 1.26 -0.70
N LEU A 60 13.57 1.07 0.60
CA LEU A 60 12.57 1.12 1.67
C LEU A 60 11.97 2.52 1.85
N MET A 61 12.78 3.57 1.65
CA MET A 61 12.35 4.97 1.79
C MET A 61 11.46 5.44 0.64
N ILE A 62 11.70 4.97 -0.58
CA ILE A 62 10.95 5.38 -1.77
C ILE A 62 9.45 5.03 -1.64
N PRO A 63 8.54 5.89 -2.13
CA PRO A 63 7.11 5.59 -2.19
C PRO A 63 6.84 4.34 -3.04
N SER A 64 5.86 3.54 -2.63
CA SER A 64 5.54 2.32 -3.34
C SER A 64 4.84 2.61 -4.66
N ILE A 65 5.28 1.95 -5.74
CA ILE A 65 4.70 2.10 -7.09
C ILE A 65 3.20 1.78 -7.07
N ASN A 66 2.82 0.69 -6.40
CA ASN A 66 1.43 0.25 -6.32
C ASN A 66 0.61 1.01 -5.26
N ASN A 67 1.27 1.77 -4.37
CA ASN A 67 0.60 2.54 -3.34
C ASN A 67 1.40 3.82 -3.02
N PRO A 68 1.25 4.89 -3.81
CA PRO A 68 2.08 6.10 -3.70
C PRO A 68 1.88 6.87 -2.38
N LYS A 69 0.82 6.57 -1.62
CA LYS A 69 0.58 7.13 -0.28
C LYS A 69 1.37 6.40 0.82
N LYS A 70 1.99 5.26 0.51
CA LYS A 70 2.73 4.41 1.44
C LYS A 70 4.15 4.17 0.90
N ARG A 71 5.08 3.90 1.81
CA ARG A 71 6.48 3.58 1.47
C ARG A 71 6.65 2.08 1.31
N ASN A 72 7.70 1.64 0.63
CA ASN A 72 7.94 0.22 0.37
C ASN A 72 8.03 -0.65 1.63
N PHE A 73 8.49 -0.10 2.76
CA PHE A 73 8.47 -0.84 4.03
C PHE A 73 7.05 -1.24 4.48
N HIS A 74 6.03 -0.43 4.17
CA HIS A 74 4.65 -0.78 4.50
C HIS A 74 4.18 -1.96 3.66
N SER A 75 4.56 -2.01 2.38
CA SER A 75 4.22 -3.12 1.49
C SER A 75 4.82 -4.43 2.00
N ILE A 76 6.08 -4.39 2.46
CA ILE A 76 6.73 -5.55 3.10
C ILE A 76 6.02 -5.93 4.39
N PHE A 77 5.71 -4.95 5.25
CA PHE A 77 4.99 -5.21 6.50
C PHE A 77 3.60 -5.83 6.25
N PHE A 78 2.85 -5.35 5.26
CA PHE A 78 1.56 -5.92 4.88
C PHE A 78 1.71 -7.31 4.28
N ALA A 79 2.75 -7.57 3.49
CA ALA A 79 3.03 -8.90 2.98
C ALA A 79 3.32 -9.89 4.11
N LEU A 80 4.07 -9.49 5.13
CA LEU A 80 4.37 -10.31 6.31
C LEU A 80 3.15 -10.51 7.22
N LYS A 81 2.35 -9.47 7.42
CA LYS A 81 1.13 -9.53 8.26
C LYS A 81 -0.05 -10.20 7.55
N ARG A 82 0.00 -10.36 6.21
CA ARG A 82 -1.09 -10.93 5.43
C ARG A 82 -1.37 -12.35 5.90
N SER A 83 -2.50 -12.52 6.60
CA SER A 83 -3.09 -13.84 6.85
C SER A 83 -3.41 -14.49 5.50
N ARG A 84 -2.73 -15.60 5.19
CA ARG A 84 -3.01 -16.41 3.99
C ARG A 84 -4.41 -17.00 4.02
N ASN A 85 -5.02 -17.10 5.21
CA ASN A 85 -6.34 -17.70 5.41
C ASN A 85 -7.49 -16.73 5.10
N THR A 86 -7.26 -15.43 5.13
CA THR A 86 -8.32 -14.41 4.97
C THR A 86 -8.41 -13.87 3.54
N TYR A 87 -7.29 -13.85 2.81
CA TYR A 87 -7.21 -13.33 1.45
C TYR A 87 -6.88 -14.44 0.46
N HIS A 88 -7.89 -15.23 0.13
CA HIS A 88 -7.86 -16.21 -0.95
C HIS A 88 -8.40 -15.58 -2.26
N PRO A 89 -7.77 -15.87 -3.41
CA PRO A 89 -8.29 -15.43 -4.70
C PRO A 89 -9.69 -16.04 -4.92
N ILE A 90 -10.68 -15.19 -5.13
CA ILE A 90 -12.03 -15.63 -5.52
C ILE A 90 -11.94 -16.15 -6.95
N SER A 91 -12.43 -17.36 -7.20
CA SER A 91 -12.41 -17.91 -8.57
C SER A 91 -13.33 -17.07 -9.45
N ARG A 92 -12.95 -16.89 -10.72
CA ARG A 92 -13.75 -16.15 -11.71
C ARG A 92 -15.17 -16.72 -11.85
N SER A 93 -15.29 -18.05 -11.77
CA SER A 93 -16.59 -18.74 -11.79
C SER A 93 -17.51 -18.33 -10.65
N SER A 94 -16.99 -17.86 -9.52
CA SER A 94 -17.80 -17.37 -8.40
C SER A 94 -18.39 -15.98 -8.68
N LEU A 95 -17.79 -15.22 -9.61
CA LEU A 95 -18.26 -13.90 -10.02
C LEU A 95 -19.33 -14.00 -11.12
N ASP A 96 -19.16 -14.95 -12.04
CA ASP A 96 -20.11 -15.16 -13.15
C ASP A 96 -21.54 -15.45 -12.63
N ASN A 97 -21.68 -16.27 -11.58
CA ASN A 97 -22.97 -16.55 -10.94
C ASN A 97 -23.59 -15.31 -10.25
N VAL A 98 -22.74 -14.42 -9.72
CA VAL A 98 -23.20 -13.21 -9.02
C VAL A 98 -23.67 -12.18 -10.04
N ASP A 99 -22.94 -12.01 -11.15
CA ASP A 99 -23.31 -11.11 -12.23
C ASP A 99 -24.63 -11.56 -12.89
N GLU A 100 -24.83 -12.88 -13.06
CA GLU A 100 -26.07 -13.45 -13.59
C GLU A 100 -27.27 -13.22 -12.65
N PHE A 101 -27.08 -13.36 -11.33
CA PHE A 101 -28.10 -13.08 -10.32
C PHE A 101 -28.53 -11.60 -10.32
N TYR A 102 -27.58 -10.66 -10.41
CA TYR A 102 -27.91 -9.22 -10.51
C TYR A 102 -28.63 -8.88 -11.83
N GLY A 103 -28.29 -9.58 -12.92
CA GLY A 103 -28.99 -9.46 -14.20
C GLY A 103 -30.48 -9.82 -14.10
N GLN A 104 -30.81 -10.94 -13.44
CA GLN A 104 -32.20 -11.37 -13.26
C GLN A 104 -33.02 -10.38 -12.43
N ILE A 105 -32.45 -9.81 -11.36
CA ILE A 105 -33.15 -8.80 -10.54
C ILE A 105 -33.50 -7.58 -11.39
N ALA A 106 -32.54 -7.10 -12.20
CA ALA A 106 -32.74 -5.94 -13.06
C ALA A 106 -33.80 -6.18 -14.15
N GLU A 107 -33.89 -7.38 -14.71
CA GLU A 107 -34.95 -7.75 -15.67
C GLU A 107 -36.33 -7.84 -15.00
N THR A 108 -36.38 -8.40 -13.80
CA THR A 108 -37.64 -8.55 -13.03
C THR A 108 -38.19 -7.19 -12.60
N GLU A 109 -37.31 -6.25 -12.22
CA GLU A 109 -37.69 -4.87 -11.92
C GLU A 109 -38.23 -4.13 -13.15
N LYS A 110 -37.59 -4.29 -14.31
CA LYS A 110 -38.08 -3.70 -15.57
C LYS A 110 -39.44 -4.26 -15.97
N ALA A 111 -39.63 -5.58 -15.89
CA ALA A 111 -40.90 -6.22 -16.18
C ALA A 111 -42.02 -5.74 -15.22
N SER A 112 -41.70 -5.58 -13.94
CA SER A 112 -42.66 -5.08 -12.93
C SER A 112 -43.08 -3.63 -13.18
N GLN A 113 -42.14 -2.78 -13.62
CA GLN A 113 -42.41 -1.38 -13.98
C GLN A 113 -43.24 -1.27 -15.27
N GLU A 114 -42.99 -2.14 -16.25
CA GLU A 114 -43.72 -2.17 -17.50
C GLU A 114 -45.17 -2.65 -17.31
N VAL A 115 -45.39 -3.65 -16.45
CA VAL A 115 -46.73 -4.09 -16.04
C VAL A 115 -47.49 -2.98 -15.32
N GLN A 116 -46.85 -2.22 -14.43
CA GLN A 116 -47.48 -1.07 -13.77
C GLN A 116 -47.83 0.06 -14.75
N LYS A 117 -47.01 0.28 -15.78
CA LYS A 117 -47.24 1.31 -16.80
C LYS A 117 -48.39 0.98 -17.74
N ASN A 118 -48.66 -0.31 -17.97
CA ASN A 118 -49.73 -0.79 -18.86
C ASN A 118 -51.05 -1.07 -18.11
N ALA A 119 -51.09 -0.92 -16.79
CA ALA A 119 -52.28 -1.09 -15.95
C ALA A 119 -53.03 0.22 -15.65
N VAL A 120 -52.62 1.33 -16.28
CA VAL A 120 -53.24 2.66 -16.25
C VAL A 120 -53.72 3.01 -17.65
#